data_AF-A0A530QIZ8-F1
#
_entry.id   AF-A0A530QIZ8-F1
#
_cell.length_a   1.000
_cell.length_b   1.000
_cell.length_c   1.000
_cell.angle_alpha   90.00
_cell.angle_beta   90.00
_cell.angle_gamma   90.00
#
_symmetry.space_group_name_H-M   'P 1'
#
loop_
_entity.id
_entity.type
_entity.pdbx_description
1 polymer ?
#
loop_
_entity_poly.entity_id
_entity_poly.type
_entity_poly.pdbx_seq_one_letter_code
_entity_poly.pdbx_strand_id
1 'polypeptide(L)'
;TDDVVRLIKQLIQAEGLDDKRWPAKQFAQMIDGWKNKGLGPADIPEGDARSFANGKGRELYKAYQERLQTLNACDFGDLLCHPIRIFRAYPDVLKDYHRRFKYILVDEYQDTNTAQYM
;
A
#
# COMPACT_ATOMS: atom_id res chain seq x y z
N THR A 1 -4.64 12.55 -2.28
CA THR A 1 -3.31 12.77 -1.67
C THR A 1 -3.43 13.47 -0.33
N ASP A 2 -4.19 14.56 -0.22
CA ASP A 2 -4.31 15.30 1.05
C ASP A 2 -5.01 14.52 2.16
N ASP A 3 -6.03 13.72 1.85
CA ASP A 3 -6.71 12.86 2.83
C ASP A 3 -5.78 11.78 3.41
N VAL A 4 -4.94 11.18 2.57
CA VAL A 4 -3.93 10.18 2.98
C VAL A 4 -2.94 10.82 3.96
N VAL A 5 -2.39 11.99 3.60
CA VAL A 5 -1.44 12.71 4.46
C VAL A 5 -2.10 13.12 5.78
N ARG A 6 -3.36 13.58 5.75
CA ARG A 6 -4.13 13.93 6.95
C ARG A 6 -4.33 12.72 7.86
N LEU A 7 -4.69 11.56 7.31
CA LEU A 7 -4.90 10.33 8.07
C LEU A 7 -3.60 9.85 8.71
N ILE A 8 -2.51 9.85 7.95
CA ILE A 8 -1.18 9.48 8.45
C ILE A 8 -0.74 10.42 9.57
N LYS A 9 -0.99 11.73 9.42
CA LYS A 9 -0.66 12.71 10.48
C LYS A 9 -1.39 12.40 11.78
N GLN A 10 -2.68 12.04 11.71
CA GLN A 10 -3.45 11.63 12.88
C GLN A 10 -2.87 10.37 13.54
N LEU A 11 -2.45 9.38 12.75
CA LEU A 11 -1.83 8.15 13.26
C LEU A 11 -0.48 8.42 13.95
N ILE A 12 0.37 9.26 13.34
CA ILE A 12 1.66 9.67 13.91
C ILE A 12 1.45 10.35 15.27
N GLN A 13 0.51 11.29 15.34
CA GLN A 13 0.19 11.99 16.60
C GLN A 13 -0.41 11.05 17.66
N ALA A 14 -1.27 10.11 17.27
CA ALA A 14 -1.85 9.12 18.17
C ALA A 14 -0.80 8.17 18.77
N GLU A 15 0.27 7.88 18.02
CA GLU A 15 1.41 7.07 18.46
C GLU A 15 2.44 7.86 19.30
N GLY A 16 2.15 9.12 19.62
CA GLY A 16 3.03 9.99 20.40
C GLY A 16 4.31 10.41 19.67
N LEU A 17 4.32 10.33 18.34
CA LEU A 17 5.45 10.71 17.51
C LEU A 17 5.38 12.21 17.14
N ASP A 18 6.54 12.87 17.13
CA ASP A 18 6.65 14.26 16.69
C ASP A 18 6.49 14.37 15.16
N ASP A 19 5.43 15.06 14.72
CA ASP A 19 5.06 15.23 13.31
C ASP A 19 5.99 16.20 12.54
N LYS A 20 6.83 16.98 13.25
CA LYS A 20 7.90 17.77 12.64
C LYS A 20 9.12 16.92 12.35
N ARG A 21 9.46 16.00 13.25
CA ARG A 21 10.58 15.07 13.09
C ARG A 21 10.24 13.94 12.11
N TRP A 22 8.98 13.51 12.10
CA TRP A 22 8.48 12.42 11.26
C TRP A 22 7.32 12.93 10.38
N PRO A 23 7.62 13.65 9.27
CA PRO A 23 6.58 14.25 8.45
C PRO A 23 5.64 13.22 7.81
N ALA A 24 4.34 13.42 7.94
CA ALA A 24 3.32 12.53 7.37
C ALA A 24 3.46 12.33 5.85
N LYS A 25 3.88 13.38 5.13
CA LYS A 25 4.11 13.32 3.68
C LYS A 25 5.26 12.37 3.32
N GLN A 26 6.33 12.35 4.12
CA GLN A 26 7.44 11.42 3.92
C GLN A 26 6.95 9.97 4.08
N PHE A 27 6.18 9.71 5.13
CA PHE A 27 5.64 8.36 5.34
C PHE A 27 4.64 7.94 4.25
N ALA A 28 3.81 8.86 3.76
CA ALA A 28 2.92 8.60 2.63
C ALA A 28 3.68 8.16 1.38
N GLN A 29 4.82 8.79 1.07
CA GLN A 29 5.68 8.40 -0.05
C GLN A 29 6.30 7.02 0.15
N MET A 30 6.65 6.66 1.39
CA MET A 30 7.16 5.32 1.71
C MET A 30 6.09 4.25 1.50
N ILE A 31 4.87 4.50 1.99
CA ILE A 31 3.73 3.61 1.77
C ILE A 31 3.46 3.42 0.27
N ASP A 32 3.44 4.51 -0.49
CA ASP A 32 3.26 4.45 -1.94
C ASP A 32 4.34 3.60 -2.61
N GLY A 33 5.61 3.82 -2.26
CA GLY A 33 6.73 3.02 -2.74
C GLY A 33 6.62 1.53 -2.39
N TRP A 34 6.11 1.18 -1.22
CA TRP A 34 5.84 -0.21 -0.84
C TRP A 34 4.66 -0.80 -1.63
N LYS A 35 3.58 -0.05 -1.81
CA LYS A 35 2.42 -0.48 -2.62
C LYS A 35 2.76 -0.66 -4.09
N ASN A 36 3.60 0.20 -4.68
CA ASN A 36 4.11 0.04 -6.04
C ASN A 36 4.97 -1.22 -6.24
N LYS A 37 5.50 -1.78 -5.14
CA LYS A 37 6.20 -3.08 -5.10
C LYS A 37 5.27 -4.25 -4.74
N GLY A 38 3.98 -4.00 -4.50
CA GLY A 38 3.01 -5.00 -4.08
C GLY A 38 3.17 -5.47 -2.63
N LEU A 39 3.86 -4.69 -1.79
CA LEU A 39 4.19 -5.09 -0.42
C LEU A 39 3.10 -4.69 0.57
N GLY A 40 2.62 -5.67 1.35
CA GLY A 40 1.84 -5.43 2.56
C GLY A 40 2.73 -5.10 3.76
N PRO A 41 2.14 -4.72 4.91
CA PRO A 41 2.90 -4.38 6.10
C PRO A 41 3.87 -5.46 6.59
N ALA A 42 3.51 -6.73 6.44
CA ALA A 42 4.35 -7.86 6.82
C ALA A 42 5.51 -8.11 5.83
N ASP A 43 5.36 -7.66 4.58
CA ASP A 43 6.27 -7.96 3.48
C ASP A 43 7.39 -6.92 3.33
N ILE A 44 7.30 -5.79 4.04
CA ILE A 44 8.31 -4.72 3.98
C ILE A 44 9.66 -5.25 4.51
N PRO A 45 10.77 -5.11 3.77
CA PRO A 45 12.11 -5.46 4.26
C PRO A 45 12.45 -4.78 5.59
N GLU A 46 13.20 -5.45 6.47
CA GLU A 46 13.50 -4.93 7.81
C GLU A 46 14.27 -3.59 7.78
N GLY A 47 15.18 -3.41 6.81
CA GLY A 47 15.90 -2.15 6.62
C GLY A 47 14.97 -0.99 6.31
N ASP A 48 14.04 -1.19 5.38
CA ASP A 48 13.05 -0.18 4.98
C ASP A 48 12.09 0.12 6.14
N ALA A 49 11.63 -0.91 6.86
CA ALA A 49 10.76 -0.76 8.02
C ALA A 49 11.38 0.09 9.14
N ARG A 50 12.71 -0.01 9.32
CA ARG A 50 13.44 0.74 10.36
C ARG A 50 13.72 2.20 10.02
N SER A 51 13.58 2.57 8.75
CA SER A 51 13.92 3.92 8.29
C SER A 51 12.96 5.02 8.76
N PHE A 52 11.76 4.65 9.26
CA PHE A 52 10.79 5.61 9.77
C PHE A 52 10.45 5.36 11.25
N ALA A 53 10.24 6.44 11.99
CA ALA A 53 9.74 6.44 13.37
C ALA A 53 10.48 5.45 14.30
N ASN A 54 11.81 5.38 14.20
CA ASN A 54 12.67 4.51 15.01
C ASN A 54 12.31 3.00 14.94
N GLY A 55 11.87 2.47 13.79
CA GLY A 55 11.49 1.05 13.70
C GLY A 55 10.01 0.79 13.45
N LYS A 56 9.16 1.81 13.62
CA LYS A 56 7.70 1.64 13.61
C LYS A 56 7.07 1.61 12.20
N GLY A 57 7.85 1.55 11.12
CA GLY A 57 7.32 1.64 9.75
C GLY A 57 6.24 0.58 9.43
N ARG A 58 6.45 -0.68 9.82
CA ARG A 58 5.46 -1.74 9.62
C ARG A 58 4.20 -1.54 10.47
N GLU A 59 4.37 -1.16 11.73
CA GLU A 59 3.26 -0.95 12.67
C GLU A 59 2.37 0.21 12.22
N LEU A 60 2.98 1.34 11.83
CA LEU A 60 2.27 2.50 11.33
C LEU A 60 1.55 2.21 10.00
N TYR A 61 2.18 1.47 9.08
CA TYR A 61 1.52 1.08 7.84
C TYR A 61 0.37 0.11 8.08
N LYS A 62 0.53 -0.84 9.02
CA LYS A 62 -0.55 -1.73 9.45
C LYS A 62 -1.72 -0.93 10.02
N ALA A 63 -1.47 -0.02 10.96
CA ALA A 63 -2.50 0.84 11.54
C ALA A 63 -3.20 1.71 10.48
N TYR A 64 -2.46 2.20 9.48
CA TYR A 64 -3.02 2.92 8.34
C TYR A 64 -4.00 2.06 7.53
N GLN A 65 -3.60 0.85 7.13
CA GLN A 65 -4.48 -0.05 6.38
C GLN A 65 -5.71 -0.48 7.20
N GLU A 66 -5.56 -0.73 8.50
CA GLU A 66 -6.68 -1.06 9.40
C GLU A 66 -7.68 0.11 9.51
N ARG A 67 -7.16 1.35 9.53
CA ARG A 67 -8.00 2.55 9.57
C ARG A 67 -8.76 2.74 8.27
N LEU A 68 -8.13 2.54 7.11
CA LEU A 68 -8.82 2.54 5.82
C LEU A 68 -9.93 1.48 5.77
N GLN A 69 -9.63 0.26 6.24
CA GLN A 69 -10.61 -0.82 6.28
C GLN A 69 -11.80 -0.49 7.18
N THR A 70 -11.56 0.10 8.36
CA THR A 70 -12.62 0.54 9.28
C THR A 70 -13.53 1.59 8.64
N LEU A 71 -12.96 2.47 7.80
CA LEU A 71 -13.70 3.50 7.06
C LEU A 71 -14.31 2.99 5.75
N ASN A 72 -14.14 1.70 5.43
CA ASN A 72 -14.49 1.11 4.13
C ASN A 72 -13.93 1.93 2.95
N ALA A 73 -12.68 2.37 3.09
CA ALA A 73 -11.98 3.21 2.13
C ALA A 73 -10.75 2.47 1.57
N CYS A 74 -10.27 2.93 0.42
CA CYS A 74 -9.03 2.48 -0.19
C CYS A 74 -8.33 3.68 -0.84
N ASP A 75 -6.99 3.64 -0.92
CA ASP A 75 -6.22 4.61 -1.70
C ASP A 75 -5.85 4.05 -3.09
N PHE A 76 -5.16 4.85 -3.90
CA PHE A 76 -4.79 4.44 -5.26
C PHE A 76 -3.93 3.18 -5.31
N GLY A 77 -2.97 3.02 -4.38
CA GLY A 77 -2.13 1.83 -4.35
C GLY A 77 -2.92 0.58 -3.97
N ASP A 78 -3.96 0.72 -3.15
CA ASP A 78 -4.87 -0.38 -2.81
C ASP A 78 -5.66 -0.90 -4.01
N LEU A 79 -5.96 -0.05 -5.00
CA LEU A 79 -6.66 -0.47 -6.23
C LEU A 79 -5.85 -1.50 -7.03
N LEU A 80 -4.53 -1.57 -6.84
CA LEU A 80 -3.68 -2.63 -7.38
C LEU A 80 -3.45 -3.74 -6.34
N CYS A 81 -3.08 -3.38 -5.11
CA CYS A 81 -2.71 -4.35 -4.09
C CYS A 81 -3.87 -5.27 -3.68
N HIS A 82 -5.12 -4.77 -3.63
CA HIS A 82 -6.28 -5.58 -3.25
C HIS A 82 -6.59 -6.66 -4.29
N PRO A 83 -6.74 -6.38 -5.61
CA PRO A 83 -6.89 -7.42 -6.62
C PRO A 83 -5.77 -8.46 -6.58
N ILE A 84 -4.51 -8.05 -6.46
CA ILE A 84 -3.36 -8.98 -6.36
C ILE A 84 -3.54 -9.93 -5.17
N ARG A 85 -3.90 -9.41 -4.00
CA ARG A 85 -4.15 -10.22 -2.79
C ARG A 85 -5.35 -11.16 -2.97
N ILE A 86 -6.44 -10.67 -3.56
CA ILE A 86 -7.65 -11.47 -3.81
C ILE A 86 -7.33 -12.62 -4.77
N PHE A 87 -6.67 -12.34 -5.90
CA PHE A 87 -6.35 -13.37 -6.89
C PHE A 87 -5.35 -14.41 -6.38
N ARG A 88 -4.42 -14.01 -5.50
CA ARG A 88 -3.51 -14.95 -4.81
C ARG A 88 -4.24 -15.84 -3.80
N ALA A 89 -5.18 -15.28 -3.05
CA ALA A 89 -5.94 -16.02 -2.03
C ALA A 89 -7.06 -16.89 -2.61
N TYR A 90 -7.66 -16.48 -3.73
CA TYR A 90 -8.82 -17.10 -4.35
C TYR A 90 -8.59 -17.37 -5.84
N PRO A 91 -7.90 -18.48 -6.19
CA PRO A 91 -7.55 -18.80 -7.58
C PRO A 91 -8.74 -19.05 -8.51
N ASP A 92 -9.90 -19.40 -7.96
CA ASP A 92 -11.16 -19.54 -8.69
C ASP A 92 -11.67 -18.20 -9.21
N VAL A 93 -11.55 -17.13 -8.43
CA VAL A 93 -11.85 -15.76 -8.87
C VAL A 93 -10.92 -15.36 -10.00
N LEU A 94 -9.60 -15.62 -9.87
CA LEU A 94 -8.63 -15.34 -10.93
C LEU A 94 -8.95 -16.09 -12.23
N LYS A 95 -9.36 -17.37 -12.15
CA LYS A 95 -9.75 -18.17 -13.31
C LYS A 95 -10.94 -17.55 -14.07
N ASP A 96 -11.90 -16.96 -13.38
CA ASP A 96 -13.01 -16.26 -14.04
C ASP A 96 -12.51 -15.06 -14.84
N TYR A 97 -11.61 -14.26 -14.26
CA TYR A 97 -11.00 -13.12 -14.96
C TYR A 97 -10.17 -13.56 -16.17
N HIS A 98 -9.35 -14.60 -16.05
CA HIS A 98 -8.61 -15.17 -17.20
C HIS A 98 -9.54 -15.66 -18.33
N ARG A 99 -10.71 -16.21 -17.99
CA ARG A 99 -11.70 -16.66 -18.99
C ARG A 99 -12.34 -15.47 -19.72
N ARG A 100 -12.58 -14.37 -19.01
CA ARG A 100 -13.20 -13.14 -19.54
C ARG A 100 -12.23 -12.35 -20.42
N PHE A 101 -10.99 -12.17 -19.96
CA PHE A 101 -9.97 -11.39 -20.64
C PHE A 101 -8.98 -12.29 -21.41
N LYS A 102 -9.43 -12.82 -22.54
CA LYS A 102 -8.62 -13.75 -23.37
C LYS A 102 -7.47 -13.07 -24.10
N TYR A 103 -7.61 -11.80 -24.41
CA TYR A 103 -6.62 -10.98 -25.08
C TYR A 103 -6.47 -9.70 -24.27
N ILE A 104 -5.25 -9.40 -23.85
CA ILE A 104 -4.91 -8.24 -23.03
C ILE A 104 -3.87 -7.45 -23.80
N LEU A 105 -4.18 -6.19 -24.08
CA LEU A 105 -3.24 -5.23 -24.64
C LEU A 105 -2.88 -4.27 -23.51
N VAL A 106 -1.59 -4.12 -23.26
CA VAL A 106 -1.07 -3.16 -22.29
C VAL A 106 -0.26 -2.14 -23.07
N ASP A 107 -0.72 -0.90 -23.05
CA ASP A 107 -0.01 0.25 -23.61
C ASP A 107 0.93 0.85 -22.54
N GLU A 108 1.94 1.60 -22.97
CA GLU A 108 2.96 2.22 -22.10
C GLU A 108 3.60 1.22 -21.10
N TYR A 109 3.85 -0.01 -21.58
CA TYR A 109 4.33 -1.10 -20.74
C TYR A 109 5.66 -0.79 -20.03
N GLN A 110 6.50 0.06 -20.63
CA GLN A 110 7.76 0.49 -20.04
C GLN A 110 7.60 1.30 -18.75
N ASP A 111 6.43 1.90 -18.52
CA ASP A 111 6.15 2.73 -17.33
C ASP A 111 5.50 1.93 -16.19
N THR A 112 5.37 0.61 -16.35
CA THR A 112 4.75 -0.25 -15.32
C THR A 112 5.64 -0.43 -14.09
N ASN A 113 5.02 -0.40 -12.92
CA ASN A 113 5.66 -0.78 -11.66
C ASN A 113 5.52 -2.28 -11.38
N THR A 114 6.22 -2.78 -10.35
CA THR A 114 6.22 -4.21 -10.02
C THR A 114 4.82 -4.73 -9.69
N ALA A 115 4.00 -3.97 -8.97
CA ALA A 115 2.64 -4.38 -8.65
C ALA A 115 1.75 -4.53 -9.90
N GLN A 116 1.93 -3.68 -10.92
CA GLN A 116 1.20 -3.77 -12.18
C GLN A 116 1.60 -4.99 -13.05
N TYR A 117 2.82 -5.50 -12.86
CA TYR A 117 3.35 -6.65 -13.60
C TYR A 117 3.02 -8.02 -12.97
N MET A 118 2.85 -8.05 -11.64
CA MET A 118 2.75 -9.27 -10.82
C MET A 118 1.52 -10.16 -11.06
#